data_AF-A0A7Y5SL64-F1
#
_entry.id   AF-A0A7Y5SL64-F1
#
_cell.length_a   1.000
_cell.length_b   1.000
_cell.length_c   1.000
_cell.angle_alpha   90.00
_cell.angle_beta   90.00
_cell.angle_gamma   90.00
#
_symmetry.space_group_name_H-M   'P 1'
#
loop_
_entity.id
_entity.type
_entity.pdbx_description
1 polymer ?
#
loop_
_entity_poly.entity_id
_entity_poly.type
_entity_poly.pdbx_seq_one_letter_code
_entity_poly.pdbx_strand_id
1 'polypeptide(L)'
;MIILHMVLPDRDFALWGERPPDDKPRVRRGRKGRSAGPQRLPYEAGHDEIASALQFAAIEIRGEKTAAEEITVWLPTQVGQPLASSPLIADPPASRAAPELAPWTVTTLRLTADQAVAVLSSAARGLTLAPGVVVGQDLAFWSLALRMAGSLVAREQFLPGLEVSSGRFIARWEPVLDGPDAERIARLAAQMPAAARAVSANGAAAPPDRSAA
;
A
#
# COMPACT_ATOMS: atom_id res chain seq x y z
N MET A 1 -12.03 -8.00 -11.45
CA MET A 1 -10.61 -7.59 -11.62
C MET A 1 -10.26 -6.69 -10.46
N ILE A 2 -9.07 -6.84 -9.89
CA ILE A 2 -8.58 -6.06 -8.75
C ILE A 2 -7.11 -5.67 -8.98
N ILE A 3 -6.73 -4.48 -8.59
CA ILE A 3 -5.32 -4.04 -8.48
C ILE A 3 -4.98 -4.01 -7.00
N LEU A 4 -3.97 -4.78 -6.61
CA LEU A 4 -3.52 -4.87 -5.23
C LEU A 4 -2.39 -3.87 -4.97
N HIS A 5 -2.53 -3.15 -3.87
CA HIS A 5 -1.60 -2.14 -3.41
C HIS A 5 -1.04 -2.52 -2.04
N MET A 6 0.23 -2.19 -1.81
CA MET A 6 0.88 -2.44 -0.53
C MET A 6 1.51 -1.17 0.02
N VAL A 7 1.24 -0.95 1.31
CA VAL A 7 1.76 0.17 2.08
C VAL A 7 2.38 -0.34 3.37
N LEU A 8 3.21 0.48 4.01
CA LEU A 8 3.86 0.17 5.28
C LEU A 8 3.50 1.24 6.33
N PRO A 9 2.24 1.29 6.81
CA PRO A 9 1.86 2.17 7.90
C PRO A 9 2.67 1.78 9.15
N ASP A 10 3.40 2.76 9.68
CA ASP A 10 4.36 2.62 10.76
C ASP A 10 5.44 1.56 10.51
N ARG A 11 5.12 0.26 10.70
CA ARG A 11 6.07 -0.87 10.61
C ARG A 11 5.52 -2.18 10.09
N ASP A 12 4.23 -2.27 9.79
CA ASP A 12 3.62 -3.50 9.33
C ASP A 12 3.04 -3.31 7.94
N PHE A 13 3.25 -4.31 7.09
CA PHE A 13 2.70 -4.25 5.74
C PHE A 13 1.19 -4.34 5.81
N ALA A 14 0.52 -3.44 5.11
CA ALA A 14 -0.91 -3.47 4.92
C ALA A 14 -1.22 -3.54 3.42
N LEU A 15 -2.09 -4.48 3.06
CA LEU A 15 -2.54 -4.70 1.69
C LEU A 15 -3.94 -4.14 1.52
N TRP A 16 -4.18 -3.41 0.43
CA TRP A 16 -5.50 -2.96 0.03
C TRP A 16 -5.68 -3.16 -1.47
N GLY A 17 -6.87 -2.89 -2.01
CA GLY A 17 -7.11 -3.07 -3.44
C GLY A 17 -8.09 -2.09 -4.05
N GLU A 18 -7.88 -1.82 -5.34
CA GLU A 18 -8.80 -1.10 -6.21
C GLU A 18 -9.55 -2.08 -7.11
N ARG A 19 -10.84 -1.88 -7.29
CA ARG A 19 -11.68 -2.61 -8.24
C ARG A 19 -12.62 -1.66 -8.99
N PRO A 20 -13.08 -2.04 -10.19
CA PRO A 20 -14.13 -1.30 -10.86
C PRO A 20 -15.37 -1.20 -9.97
N PRO A 21 -16.07 -0.05 -9.95
CA PRO A 21 -17.30 0.08 -9.19
C PRO A 21 -18.38 -0.83 -9.79
N ASP A 22 -19.21 -1.46 -8.95
CA ASP A 22 -20.29 -2.37 -9.38
C ASP A 22 -21.33 -1.67 -10.28
N ASP A 23 -21.43 -0.34 -10.17
CA ASP A 23 -22.31 0.52 -10.95
C ASP A 23 -21.61 1.86 -11.21
N LYS A 24 -21.80 2.47 -12.41
CA LYS A 24 -21.26 3.82 -12.67
C LYS A 24 -21.74 4.75 -11.55
N PRO A 25 -20.84 5.46 -10.82
CA PRO A 25 -21.26 6.27 -9.70
C PRO A 25 -22.29 7.30 -10.19
N ARG A 26 -23.55 7.11 -9.80
CA ARG A 26 -24.56 8.15 -9.95
C ARG A 26 -24.10 9.29 -9.08
N VAL A 27 -23.64 10.38 -9.71
CA VAL A 27 -23.25 11.62 -9.05
C VAL A 27 -24.47 12.10 -8.25
N ARG A 28 -24.57 11.70 -6.99
CA ARG A 28 -25.48 12.36 -6.05
C ARG A 28 -24.89 13.73 -5.84
N ARG A 29 -25.45 14.74 -6.51
CA ARG A 29 -25.30 16.17 -6.13
C ARG A 29 -25.90 16.34 -4.74
N GLY A 30 -25.16 15.88 -3.74
CA GLY A 30 -25.49 15.97 -2.33
C GLY A 30 -25.01 17.29 -1.77
N ARG A 31 -25.96 18.02 -1.18
CA ARG A 31 -25.81 19.25 -0.40
C ARG A 31 -24.58 19.20 0.50
N LYS A 32 -23.81 20.30 0.56
CA LYS A 32 -22.72 20.54 1.54
C LYS A 32 -23.24 20.35 2.97
N GLY A 33 -23.23 19.11 3.46
CA GLY A 33 -23.30 18.77 4.87
C GLY A 33 -21.88 18.47 5.31
N ARG A 34 -21.37 19.22 6.30
CA ARG A 34 -20.07 18.96 6.94
C ARG A 34 -20.13 17.58 7.62
N SER A 35 -19.77 16.51 6.94
CA SER A 35 -19.28 15.30 7.61
C SER A 35 -17.79 15.50 7.85
N ALA A 36 -17.37 15.55 9.10
CA ALA A 36 -16.05 15.98 9.54
C ALA A 36 -14.95 14.91 9.38
N GLY A 37 -15.09 13.95 8.46
CA GLY A 37 -14.15 12.84 8.26
C GLY A 37 -13.99 12.44 6.80
N PRO A 38 -12.91 11.70 6.46
CA PRO A 38 -12.66 11.19 5.12
C PRO A 38 -13.79 10.27 4.64
N GLN A 39 -14.10 10.35 3.34
CA GLN A 39 -15.09 9.48 2.71
C GLN A 39 -14.45 8.17 2.28
N ARG A 40 -15.23 7.09 2.23
CA ARG A 40 -14.75 5.82 1.69
C ARG A 40 -14.45 5.95 0.20
N LEU A 41 -13.31 5.40 -0.23
CA LEU A 41 -12.91 5.37 -1.63
C LEU A 41 -13.94 4.60 -2.47
N PRO A 42 -14.50 5.16 -3.55
CA PRO A 42 -15.51 4.45 -4.35
C PRO A 42 -15.02 3.18 -5.04
N TYR A 43 -13.70 3.03 -5.19
CA TYR A 43 -13.05 1.93 -5.91
C TYR A 43 -12.44 0.90 -4.97
N GLU A 44 -12.57 1.02 -3.66
CA GLU A 44 -11.95 0.04 -2.77
C GLU A 44 -12.60 -1.34 -2.85
N ALA A 45 -11.79 -2.39 -2.74
CA ALA A 45 -12.22 -3.78 -2.85
C ALA A 45 -12.76 -4.37 -1.53
N GLY A 46 -12.53 -3.74 -0.38
CA GLY A 46 -12.93 -4.29 0.92
C GLY A 46 -12.15 -5.56 1.31
N HIS A 47 -12.37 -6.03 2.54
CA HIS A 47 -11.65 -7.17 3.11
C HIS A 47 -11.84 -8.48 2.32
N ASP A 48 -13.08 -8.85 2.04
CA ASP A 48 -13.43 -10.16 1.46
C ASP A 48 -12.89 -10.35 0.05
N GLU A 49 -12.90 -9.29 -0.77
CA GLU A 49 -12.38 -9.38 -2.14
C GLU A 49 -10.85 -9.45 -2.15
N ILE A 50 -10.15 -8.74 -1.26
CA ILE A 50 -8.71 -8.86 -1.11
C ILE A 50 -8.35 -10.28 -0.67
N ALA A 51 -9.03 -10.81 0.34
CA ALA A 51 -8.81 -12.19 0.81
C ALA A 51 -9.07 -13.22 -0.31
N SER A 52 -10.17 -13.06 -1.05
CA SER A 52 -10.51 -13.93 -2.19
C SER A 52 -9.47 -13.85 -3.31
N ALA A 53 -8.95 -12.66 -3.61
CA ALA A 53 -7.92 -12.46 -4.62
C ALA A 53 -6.61 -13.18 -4.27
N LEU A 54 -6.22 -13.15 -2.99
CA LEU A 54 -5.04 -13.86 -2.50
C LEU A 54 -5.23 -15.37 -2.50
N GLN A 55 -6.40 -15.85 -2.09
CA GLN A 55 -6.74 -17.27 -2.17
C GLN A 55 -6.71 -17.76 -3.62
N PHE A 56 -7.27 -16.99 -4.55
CA PHE A 56 -7.24 -17.31 -5.98
C PHE A 56 -5.81 -17.33 -6.55
N ALA A 57 -4.92 -16.50 -6.03
CA ALA A 57 -3.49 -16.53 -6.34
C ALA A 57 -2.71 -17.65 -5.62
N ALA A 58 -3.40 -18.54 -4.89
CA ALA A 58 -2.81 -19.59 -4.06
C ALA A 58 -1.82 -19.05 -3.00
N ILE A 59 -2.07 -17.83 -2.51
CA ILE A 59 -1.30 -17.22 -1.42
C ILE A 59 -2.10 -17.44 -0.13
N GLU A 60 -1.57 -18.30 0.73
CA GLU A 60 -2.22 -18.61 2.00
C GLU A 60 -1.96 -17.52 3.04
N ILE A 61 -3.00 -16.75 3.36
CA ILE A 61 -3.02 -15.91 4.56
C ILE A 61 -3.67 -16.72 5.69
N ARG A 62 -2.86 -17.46 6.43
CA ARG A 62 -3.30 -18.20 7.63
C ARG A 62 -2.99 -17.40 8.89
N GLY A 63 -3.94 -17.37 9.83
CA GLY A 63 -3.77 -16.86 11.20
C GLY A 63 -4.82 -15.83 11.62
N GLU A 64 -5.24 -15.88 12.89
CA GLU A 64 -6.24 -14.99 13.50
C GLU A 64 -5.84 -13.50 13.52
N LYS A 65 -4.60 -13.16 13.15
CA LYS A 65 -4.02 -11.82 13.27
C LYS A 65 -4.13 -10.95 12.01
N THR A 66 -4.70 -11.45 10.92
CA THR A 66 -4.99 -10.62 9.74
C THR A 66 -6.26 -9.82 10.01
N ALA A 67 -6.12 -8.80 10.86
CA ALA A 67 -7.21 -7.89 11.17
C ALA A 67 -7.47 -6.96 9.99
N ALA A 68 -8.75 -6.77 9.67
CA ALA A 68 -9.17 -5.68 8.82
C ALA A 68 -8.90 -4.36 9.57
N GLU A 69 -8.17 -3.45 8.94
CA GLU A 69 -7.91 -2.12 9.47
C GLU A 69 -8.28 -1.07 8.43
N GLU A 70 -8.90 0.01 8.88
CA GLU A 70 -9.15 1.17 8.02
C GLU A 70 -7.98 2.14 8.14
N ILE A 71 -7.48 2.59 7.00
CA ILE A 71 -6.48 3.65 6.94
C ILE A 71 -6.94 4.77 6.00
N THR A 72 -6.30 5.93 6.12
CA THR A 72 -6.49 7.02 5.16
C THR A 72 -5.43 6.91 4.07
N VAL A 73 -5.88 6.81 2.81
CA VAL A 73 -5.05 7.02 1.62
C VAL A 73 -5.27 8.44 1.08
N TRP A 74 -4.19 9.10 0.68
CA TRP A 74 -4.21 10.44 0.12
C TRP A 74 -4.08 10.34 -1.39
N LEU A 75 -5.18 10.56 -2.09
CA LEU A 75 -5.24 10.35 -3.54
C LEU A 75 -5.46 11.65 -4.28
N PRO A 76 -4.83 11.81 -5.47
CA PRO A 76 -5.17 12.87 -6.40
C PRO A 76 -6.69 12.86 -6.67
N THR A 77 -7.34 13.97 -6.40
CA THR A 77 -8.79 14.11 -6.41
C THR A 77 -9.16 15.35 -7.21
N GLN A 78 -10.10 15.18 -8.13
CA GLN A 78 -10.52 16.24 -9.03
C GLN A 78 -12.02 16.48 -8.89
N VAL A 79 -12.39 17.67 -8.41
CA VAL A 79 -13.80 18.04 -8.16
C VAL A 79 -14.51 17.00 -7.26
N GLY A 80 -13.81 16.54 -6.22
CA GLY A 80 -14.33 15.56 -5.27
C GLY A 80 -14.40 14.12 -5.79
N GLN A 81 -13.87 13.83 -6.98
CA GLN A 81 -13.74 12.46 -7.51
C GLN A 81 -12.28 12.01 -7.45
N PRO A 82 -11.97 10.88 -6.80
CA PRO A 82 -10.60 10.36 -6.76
C PRO A 82 -10.21 9.84 -8.16
N LEU A 83 -8.95 10.04 -8.51
CA LEU A 83 -8.35 9.41 -9.69
C LEU A 83 -7.99 7.97 -9.32
N ALA A 84 -8.48 7.01 -10.11
CA ALA A 84 -8.08 5.61 -9.97
C ALA A 84 -6.61 5.41 -10.40
N SER A 85 -5.95 4.39 -9.85
CA SER A 85 -4.56 4.06 -10.19
C SER A 85 -4.39 3.62 -11.66
N SER A 86 -5.47 3.16 -12.30
CA SER A 86 -5.47 2.64 -13.67
C SER A 86 -6.81 2.90 -14.37
N PRO A 87 -6.81 3.16 -15.70
CA PRO A 87 -8.03 3.23 -16.50
C PRO A 87 -8.86 1.94 -16.50
N LEU A 88 -8.26 0.80 -16.11
CA LEU A 88 -8.99 -0.46 -15.98
C LEU A 88 -9.95 -0.47 -14.78
N ILE A 89 -9.78 0.45 -13.83
CA ILE A 89 -10.62 0.60 -12.64
C ILE A 89 -11.73 1.63 -12.90
N ALA A 90 -11.33 2.83 -13.33
CA ALA A 90 -12.27 3.89 -13.69
C ALA A 90 -11.61 4.89 -14.66
N ASP A 91 -12.43 5.47 -15.53
CA ASP A 91 -12.02 6.59 -16.38
C ASP A 91 -11.69 7.82 -15.51
N PRO A 92 -10.69 8.63 -15.90
CA PRO A 92 -10.40 9.87 -15.21
C PRO A 92 -11.59 10.84 -15.29
N PRO A 93 -11.83 11.68 -14.26
CA PRO A 93 -12.90 12.67 -14.29
C PRO A 93 -12.78 13.60 -15.50
N ALA A 94 -13.90 13.93 -16.15
CA ALA A 94 -13.92 14.78 -17.35
C ALA A 94 -13.51 16.25 -17.12
N SER A 95 -13.29 16.64 -15.86
CA SER A 95 -12.88 18.00 -15.50
C SER A 95 -11.46 18.30 -16.01
N ARG A 96 -11.12 19.59 -16.12
CA ARG A 96 -9.75 20.07 -16.38
C ARG A 96 -9.10 20.73 -15.17
N ALA A 97 -9.77 20.76 -14.03
CA ALA A 97 -9.20 21.29 -12.80
C ALA A 97 -7.92 20.52 -12.41
N ALA A 98 -6.92 21.21 -11.86
CA ALA A 98 -5.75 20.52 -11.32
C ALA A 98 -6.21 19.59 -10.17
N PRO A 99 -5.71 18.34 -10.11
CA PRO A 99 -6.01 17.45 -9.01
C PRO A 99 -5.31 17.94 -7.73
N GLU A 100 -6.00 17.79 -6.60
CA GLU A 100 -5.46 18.06 -5.27
C GLU A 100 -5.49 16.78 -4.45
N LEU A 101 -4.57 16.62 -3.50
CA LEU A 101 -4.61 15.46 -2.60
C LEU A 101 -5.80 15.60 -1.64
N ALA A 102 -6.66 14.59 -1.63
CA ALA A 102 -7.75 14.49 -0.66
C ALA A 102 -7.68 13.15 0.08
N PRO A 103 -8.13 13.10 1.34
CA PRO A 103 -8.11 11.90 2.14
C PRO A 103 -9.31 11.00 1.81
N TRP A 104 -9.05 9.71 1.64
CA TRP A 104 -10.04 8.67 1.41
C TRP A 104 -9.80 7.50 2.37
N THR A 105 -10.86 6.92 2.89
CA THR A 105 -10.78 5.73 3.73
C THR A 105 -10.80 4.47 2.86
N VAL A 106 -9.89 3.54 3.14
CA VAL A 106 -9.85 2.20 2.53
C VAL A 106 -9.74 1.13 3.60
N THR A 107 -10.32 -0.04 3.34
CA THR A 107 -10.08 -1.24 4.15
C THR A 107 -8.81 -1.94 3.72
N THR A 108 -8.01 -2.37 4.70
CA THR A 108 -6.74 -3.05 4.49
C THR A 108 -6.67 -4.38 5.25
N LEU A 109 -5.83 -5.29 4.75
CA LEU A 109 -5.37 -6.48 5.44
C LEU A 109 -3.98 -6.22 6.00
N ARG A 110 -3.85 -6.14 7.33
CA ARG A 110 -2.53 -6.09 7.96
C ARG A 110 -1.88 -7.47 7.90
N LEU A 111 -0.67 -7.53 7.38
CA LEU A 111 0.07 -8.76 7.15
C LEU A 111 1.11 -8.98 8.25
N THR A 112 1.26 -10.23 8.68
CA THR A 112 2.46 -10.63 9.42
C THR A 112 3.68 -10.62 8.50
N ALA A 113 4.89 -10.70 9.07
CA ALA A 113 6.12 -10.75 8.28
C ALA A 113 6.12 -11.92 7.26
N ASP A 114 5.73 -13.12 7.69
CA ASP A 114 5.66 -14.30 6.80
C ASP A 114 4.64 -14.12 5.67
N GLN A 115 3.47 -13.55 5.99
CA GLN A 115 2.42 -13.25 5.01
C GLN A 115 2.90 -12.20 4.00
N ALA A 116 3.55 -11.13 4.47
CA ALA A 116 4.12 -10.11 3.60
C ALA A 116 5.19 -10.70 2.67
N VAL A 117 6.09 -11.54 3.19
CA VAL A 117 7.10 -12.23 2.37
C VAL A 117 6.45 -13.10 1.30
N ALA A 118 5.39 -13.85 1.62
CA ALA A 118 4.68 -14.69 0.67
C ALA A 118 4.02 -13.88 -0.47
N VAL A 119 3.34 -12.78 -0.13
CA VAL A 119 2.71 -11.86 -1.09
C VAL A 119 3.77 -11.21 -1.99
N LEU A 120 4.81 -10.63 -1.39
CA LEU A 120 5.87 -9.91 -2.10
C LEU A 120 6.71 -10.83 -2.99
N SER A 121 6.99 -12.06 -2.55
CA SER A 121 7.66 -13.07 -3.36
C SER A 121 6.81 -13.48 -4.56
N SER A 122 5.48 -13.53 -4.39
CA SER A 122 4.57 -13.80 -5.49
C SER A 122 4.52 -12.65 -6.49
N ALA A 123 4.45 -11.41 -6.02
CA ALA A 123 4.48 -10.20 -6.85
C ALA A 123 5.82 -10.01 -7.58
N ALA A 124 6.92 -10.55 -7.07
CA ALA A 124 8.21 -10.52 -7.76
C ALA A 124 8.25 -11.34 -9.06
N ARG A 125 7.26 -12.23 -9.30
CA ARG A 125 7.20 -13.11 -10.49
C ARG A 125 6.55 -12.47 -11.70
N GLY A 126 5.85 -11.35 -11.56
CA GLY A 126 5.21 -10.67 -12.68
C GLY A 126 4.21 -9.59 -12.25
N LEU A 127 3.59 -8.95 -13.24
CA LEU A 127 2.62 -7.86 -13.03
C LEU A 127 1.22 -8.35 -12.61
N THR A 128 1.02 -9.66 -12.50
CA THR A 128 -0.25 -10.27 -12.07
C THR A 128 0.04 -11.45 -11.15
N LEU A 129 -0.68 -11.56 -10.04
CA LEU A 129 -0.60 -12.71 -9.13
C LEU A 129 -1.43 -13.89 -9.64
N ALA A 130 -2.56 -13.59 -10.28
CA ALA A 130 -3.49 -14.52 -10.90
C ALA A 130 -4.31 -13.78 -11.98
N PRO A 131 -5.05 -14.48 -12.86
CA PRO A 131 -5.93 -13.82 -13.83
C PRO A 131 -6.86 -12.78 -13.17
N GLY A 132 -6.73 -11.51 -13.56
CA GLY A 132 -7.53 -10.42 -13.01
C GLY A 132 -7.12 -9.93 -11.62
N VAL A 133 -6.00 -10.40 -11.06
CA VAL A 133 -5.36 -9.89 -9.83
C VAL A 133 -4.03 -9.23 -10.21
N VAL A 134 -4.04 -7.91 -10.35
CA VAL A 134 -2.94 -7.11 -10.86
C VAL A 134 -2.09 -6.58 -9.71
N VAL A 135 -0.78 -6.52 -9.92
CA VAL A 135 0.20 -5.96 -8.98
C VAL A 135 0.31 -4.45 -9.21
N GLY A 136 -0.06 -3.65 -8.21
CA GLY A 136 0.14 -2.20 -8.20
C GLY A 136 1.61 -1.81 -8.18
N GLN A 137 1.92 -0.57 -8.58
CA GLN A 137 3.31 -0.09 -8.65
C GLN A 137 4.01 -0.07 -7.30
N ASP A 138 3.29 0.29 -6.23
CA ASP A 138 3.78 0.25 -4.85
C ASP A 138 4.08 -1.19 -4.39
N LEU A 139 3.20 -2.16 -4.68
CA LEU A 139 3.42 -3.57 -4.38
C LEU A 139 4.64 -4.11 -5.14
N ALA A 140 4.78 -3.78 -6.43
CA ALA A 140 5.96 -4.13 -7.22
C ALA A 140 7.24 -3.52 -6.63
N PHE A 141 7.19 -2.27 -6.18
CA PHE A 141 8.30 -1.62 -5.50
C PHE A 141 8.69 -2.36 -4.20
N TRP A 142 7.72 -2.72 -3.36
CA TRP A 142 8.00 -3.49 -2.14
C TRP A 142 8.56 -4.88 -2.43
N SER A 143 8.20 -5.50 -3.55
CA SER A 143 8.83 -6.75 -4.00
C SER A 143 10.32 -6.56 -4.34
N LEU A 144 10.69 -5.43 -4.94
CA LEU A 144 12.10 -5.07 -5.16
C LEU A 144 12.83 -4.81 -3.84
N ALA A 145 12.18 -4.14 -2.89
CA ALA A 145 12.71 -3.91 -1.55
C ALA A 145 12.95 -5.23 -0.80
N LEU A 146 12.01 -6.18 -0.88
CA LEU A 146 12.19 -7.51 -0.30
C LEU A 146 13.39 -8.23 -0.93
N ARG A 147 13.56 -8.16 -2.26
CA ARG A 147 14.73 -8.77 -2.92
C ARG A 147 16.04 -8.14 -2.47
N MET A 148 16.08 -6.82 -2.27
CA MET A 148 17.26 -6.14 -1.73
C MET A 148 17.55 -6.60 -0.30
N ALA A 149 16.54 -6.61 0.57
CA ALA A 149 16.68 -7.10 1.94
C ALA A 149 17.12 -8.57 2.01
N GLY A 150 16.52 -9.44 1.19
CA GLY A 150 16.89 -10.84 1.08
C GLY A 150 18.33 -11.04 0.61
N SER A 151 18.84 -10.16 -0.26
CA SER A 151 20.25 -10.20 -0.67
C SER A 151 21.22 -9.86 0.46
N LEU A 152 20.85 -8.94 1.37
CA LEU A 152 21.64 -8.65 2.56
C LEU A 152 21.64 -9.85 3.51
N VAL A 153 20.47 -10.45 3.74
CA VAL A 153 20.33 -11.64 4.59
C VAL A 153 21.16 -12.81 4.05
N ALA A 154 21.07 -13.10 2.75
CA ALA A 154 21.80 -14.21 2.14
C ALA A 154 23.34 -14.05 2.16
N ARG A 155 23.83 -12.81 2.34
CA ARG A 155 25.26 -12.48 2.46
C ARG A 155 25.68 -12.19 3.89
N GLU A 156 24.80 -12.47 4.85
CA GLU A 156 25.02 -12.24 6.29
C GLU A 156 25.39 -10.79 6.63
N GLN A 157 24.88 -9.83 5.85
CA GLN A 157 25.14 -8.39 6.02
C GLN A 157 24.18 -7.78 7.04
N PHE A 158 24.25 -8.25 8.28
CA PHE A 158 23.44 -7.75 9.38
C PHE A 158 24.13 -7.97 10.73
N LEU A 159 23.82 -7.12 11.71
CA LEU A 159 24.37 -7.17 13.06
C LEU A 159 23.24 -7.13 14.10
N PRO A 160 23.45 -7.71 15.30
CA PRO A 160 22.49 -7.57 16.39
C PRO A 160 22.48 -6.11 16.85
N GLY A 161 21.29 -5.52 16.89
CA GLY A 161 21.04 -4.15 17.29
C GLY A 161 19.96 -4.04 18.37
N LEU A 162 19.89 -2.87 18.97
CA LEU A 162 18.89 -2.53 19.99
C LEU A 162 18.16 -1.27 19.55
N GLU A 163 16.89 -1.44 19.29
CA GLU A 163 16.02 -0.35 18.92
C GLU A 163 15.24 0.15 20.15
N VAL A 164 15.22 1.48 20.35
CA VAL A 164 14.41 2.10 21.40
C VAL A 164 13.11 2.62 20.77
N SER A 165 11.99 1.97 21.10
CA SER A 165 10.65 2.38 20.67
C SER A 165 9.74 2.54 21.88
N SER A 166 9.15 3.73 22.05
CA SER A 166 8.22 4.04 23.15
C SER A 166 8.76 3.68 24.54
N GLY A 167 10.05 3.94 24.77
CA GLY A 167 10.72 3.63 26.04
C GLY A 167 11.02 2.15 26.29
N ARG A 168 10.80 1.28 25.30
CA ARG A 168 11.14 -0.15 25.35
C ARG A 168 12.34 -0.43 24.47
N PHE A 169 13.21 -1.32 24.93
CA PHE A 169 14.32 -1.86 24.15
C PHE A 169 13.86 -3.12 23.42
N ILE A 170 14.05 -3.15 22.10
CA ILE A 170 13.69 -4.28 21.24
C ILE A 170 14.96 -4.75 20.53
N ALA A 171 15.35 -6.00 20.76
CA ALA A 171 16.45 -6.61 20.01
C ALA A 171 16.00 -6.88 18.57
N ARG A 172 16.78 -6.40 17.59
CA ARG A 172 16.52 -6.59 16.16
C ARG A 172 17.81 -6.83 15.40
N TRP A 173 17.72 -7.49 14.25
CA TRP A 173 18.83 -7.52 13.29
C TRP A 173 18.80 -6.23 12.48
N GLU A 174 19.92 -5.51 12.46
CA GLU A 174 20.10 -4.29 11.69
C GLU A 174 20.92 -4.57 10.43
N PRO A 175 20.52 -4.06 9.26
CA PRO A 175 21.27 -4.29 8.04
C PRO A 175 22.59 -3.52 8.07
N VAL A 176 23.68 -4.16 7.64
CA VAL A 176 24.95 -3.49 7.38
C VAL A 176 24.90 -2.91 5.98
N LEU A 177 24.81 -1.59 5.89
CA LEU A 177 24.68 -0.86 4.62
C LEU A 177 25.98 -0.11 4.32
N ASP A 178 26.97 -0.83 3.78
CA ASP A 178 28.25 -0.24 3.38
C ASP A 178 28.39 -0.16 1.85
N GLY A 179 29.27 0.76 1.42
CA GLY A 179 29.69 0.95 0.03
C GLY A 179 28.57 0.74 -1.02
N PRO A 180 28.68 -0.27 -1.90
CA PRO A 180 27.70 -0.51 -2.97
C PRO A 180 26.27 -0.82 -2.50
N ASP A 181 26.07 -1.34 -1.29
CA ASP A 181 24.74 -1.65 -0.74
C ASP A 181 24.00 -0.35 -0.36
N ALA A 182 24.70 0.60 0.24
CA ALA A 182 24.15 1.92 0.56
C ALA A 182 23.66 2.65 -0.70
N GLU A 183 24.45 2.63 -1.78
CA GLU A 183 24.03 3.23 -3.05
C GLU A 183 22.83 2.51 -3.69
N ARG A 184 22.79 1.17 -3.60
CA ARG A 184 21.67 0.37 -4.13
C ARG A 184 20.37 0.71 -3.40
N ILE A 185 20.43 0.87 -2.08
CA ILE A 185 19.27 1.30 -1.28
C ILE A 185 18.86 2.73 -1.61
N ALA A 186 19.81 3.67 -1.73
CA ALA A 186 19.50 5.04 -2.11
C ALA A 186 18.81 5.12 -3.48
N ARG A 187 19.31 4.34 -4.47
CA ARG A 187 18.68 4.23 -5.79
C ARG A 187 17.30 3.61 -5.74
N LEU A 188 17.09 2.61 -4.89
CA LEU A 188 15.77 2.00 -4.68
C LEU A 188 14.81 3.02 -4.05
N ALA A 189 15.22 3.68 -2.97
CA ALA A 189 14.45 4.70 -2.28
C ALA A 189 14.02 5.85 -3.23
N ALA A 190 14.92 6.31 -4.09
CA ALA A 190 14.62 7.34 -5.10
C ALA A 190 13.54 6.92 -6.12
N GLN A 191 13.34 5.61 -6.32
CA GLN A 191 12.31 5.05 -7.22
C GLN A 191 11.00 4.75 -6.49
N MET A 192 10.92 4.97 -5.17
CA MET A 192 9.74 4.65 -4.39
C MET A 192 8.51 5.43 -4.88
N PRO A 193 7.47 4.74 -5.40
CA PRO A 193 6.27 5.39 -5.91
C PRO A 193 5.59 6.24 -4.84
N ALA A 194 4.98 7.36 -5.24
CA ALA A 194 4.25 8.22 -4.29
C ALA A 194 3.14 7.44 -3.55
N ALA A 195 2.48 6.50 -4.23
CA ALA A 195 1.45 5.64 -3.65
C ALA A 195 1.95 4.81 -2.45
N ALA A 196 3.22 4.39 -2.44
CA ALA A 196 3.81 3.63 -1.33
C ALA A 196 3.94 4.45 -0.03
N ARG A 197 3.91 5.79 -0.13
CA ARG A 197 3.98 6.73 0.99
C ARG A 197 2.70 7.54 1.18
N ALA A 198 1.62 7.23 0.46
CA ALA A 198 0.40 8.04 0.44
C ALA A 198 -0.58 7.69 1.58
N VAL A 199 -0.12 7.11 2.68
CA VAL A 199 -0.99 6.64 3.78
C VAL A 199 -0.70 7.29 5.12
N SER A 200 -1.75 7.44 5.91
CA SER A 200 -1.69 7.86 7.30
C SER A 200 -2.67 7.04 8.14
N ALA A 201 -2.53 7.12 9.47
CA ALA A 201 -3.56 6.62 10.38
C ALA A 201 -4.95 7.20 10.01
N ASN A 202 -6.00 6.43 10.23
CA ASN A 202 -7.36 6.83 9.88
C ASN A 202 -7.73 8.16 10.56
N GLY A 203 -8.35 9.06 9.81
CA GLY A 203 -8.77 10.38 10.32
C GLY A 203 -7.65 11.41 10.48
N ALA A 204 -6.43 11.15 9.99
CA ALA A 204 -5.37 12.17 9.98
C ALA A 204 -5.79 13.43 9.21
N ALA A 205 -5.36 14.60 9.70
CA ALA A 205 -5.77 15.90 9.18
C ALA A 205 -4.96 16.39 7.96
N ALA A 206 -3.80 15.79 7.70
CA ALA A 206 -2.87 16.20 6.64
C ALA A 206 -2.18 15.00 6.00
N PRO A 207 -1.76 15.10 4.72
CA PRO A 207 -1.01 14.04 4.06
C PRO A 207 0.33 13.81 4.77
N PRO A 208 0.87 12.59 4.69
CA PRO A 208 2.17 12.28 5.26
C PRO A 208 3.27 13.11 4.58
N ASP A 209 4.02 13.87 5.38
CA ASP A 209 5.20 14.61 4.94
C ASP A 209 6.46 13.72 5.00
N ARG A 210 6.36 12.52 4.42
CA ARG A 210 7.44 11.54 4.41
C ARG A 210 8.21 11.65 3.10
N SER A 211 9.45 12.15 3.21
CA SER A 211 10.45 12.05 2.15
C SER A 211 10.67 10.59 1.75
N ALA A 212 11.13 10.35 0.52
CA ALA A 212 11.52 9.02 0.08
C ALA A 212 12.80 8.50 0.78
N ALA A 213 13.48 9.36 1.54
CA ALA A 213 14.81 9.13 2.13
C ALA A 213 14.74 8.96 3.65
#